data_AF-X1G5J3-F1
#
_entry.id   AF-X1G5J3-F1
#
_cell.length_a   1.000
_cell.length_b   1.000
_cell.length_c   1.000
_cell.angle_alpha   90.00
_cell.angle_beta   90.00
_cell.angle_gamma   90.00
#
_symmetry.space_group_name_H-M   'P 1'
#
loop_
_entity.id
_entity.type
_entity.pdbx_description
1 polymer ?
#
loop_
_entity_poly.entity_id
_entity_poly.type
_entity_poly.pdbx_seq_one_letter_code
_entity_poly.pdbx_strand_id
1 'polypeptide(L)' 'PPPAPDWGSMVAQGRHYIWINPWAVLWPSLAISSLVIGLNLFADGLREETMRYQ' A
#
# COMPACT_ATOMS: atom_id res chain seq x y z
N PRO A 1 7.75 18.98 16.58
CA PRO A 1 7.00 18.99 15.30
C PRO A 1 6.13 17.73 15.25
N PRO A 2 4.94 17.73 14.65
CA PRO A 2 4.19 16.49 14.45
C PRO A 2 5.04 15.52 13.61
N PRO A 3 4.95 14.19 13.88
CA PRO A 3 5.66 13.21 13.06
C PRO A 3 5.21 13.33 11.61
N ALA A 4 6.15 13.18 10.67
CA ALA A 4 5.79 13.13 9.25
C ALA A 4 4.80 11.98 9.03
N PRO A 5 3.69 12.19 8.30
CA PRO A 5 2.75 11.13 8.01
C PRO A 5 3.42 10.10 7.11
N ASP A 6 3.80 8.96 7.69
CA ASP A 6 4.36 7.82 6.99
C ASP A 6 3.39 6.64 7.13
N TRP A 7 2.87 6.13 6.00
CA TRP A 7 1.83 5.10 5.99
C TRP A 7 2.27 3.81 6.68
N GLY A 8 3.56 3.45 6.60
CA GLY A 8 4.10 2.27 7.28
C GLY A 8 4.07 2.43 8.80
N SER A 9 4.52 3.57 9.30
CA SER A 9 4.48 3.91 10.72
C SER A 9 3.06 4.04 11.26
N MET A 10 2.10 4.48 10.43
CA MET A 10 0.68 4.55 10.78
C MET A 10 0.09 3.16 11.01
N VAL A 11 0.42 2.17 10.17
CA VAL A 11 0.02 0.77 10.37
C VAL A 11 0.67 0.20 11.64
N ALA A 12 1.97 0.44 11.84
CA ALA A 12 2.70 -0.07 13.00
C ALA A 12 2.12 0.44 14.32
N GLN A 13 1.80 1.74 14.39
CA GLN A 13 1.19 2.36 15.56
C GLN A 13 -0.28 1.95 15.74
N GLY A 14 -1.06 1.93 14.64
CA GLY A 14 -2.46 1.56 14.66
C GLY A 14 -2.70 0.12 15.11
N ARG A 15 -1.74 -0.79 14.90
CA ARG A 15 -1.84 -2.19 15.33
C ARG A 15 -2.04 -2.34 16.84
N HIS A 16 -1.49 -1.43 17.65
CA HIS A 16 -1.66 -1.46 19.10
C HIS A 16 -3.10 -1.18 19.54
N TYR A 17 -3.85 -0.43 18.73
CA TYR A 17 -5.21 0.00 19.02
C TYR A 17 -6.24 -0.65 18.10
N ILE A 18 -5.89 -1.74 17.41
CA ILE A 18 -6.74 -2.33 16.35
C ILE A 18 -8.13 -2.75 16.84
N TRP A 19 -8.23 -3.18 18.10
CA TRP A 19 -9.50 -3.57 18.73
C TRP A 19 -10.39 -2.38 19.09
N ILE A 20 -9.81 -1.18 19.20
CA ILE A 20 -10.50 0.04 19.62
C ILE A 20 -10.79 0.95 18.42
N ASN A 21 -9.81 1.09 17.52
CA ASN A 21 -9.91 1.92 16.32
C ASN A 21 -9.28 1.19 15.11
N PRO A 22 -10.01 0.24 14.50
CA PRO A 22 -9.50 -0.52 13.35
C PRO A 22 -9.22 0.37 12.12
N TRP A 23 -9.90 1.51 12.00
CA TRP A 23 -9.76 2.44 10.87
C TRP A 23 -8.35 3.03 10.75
N ALA A 24 -7.63 3.17 11.86
CA ALA A 24 -6.25 3.66 11.88
C ALA A 24 -5.28 2.74 11.12
N VAL A 25 -5.61 1.44 10.99
CA VAL A 25 -4.81 0.46 10.25
C VAL A 25 -5.37 0.23 8.85
N LEU A 26 -6.70 0.19 8.69
CA LEU A 26 -7.36 -0.20 7.44
C LEU A 26 -7.01 0.74 6.29
N TRP A 27 -7.14 2.05 6.47
CA TRP A 27 -6.88 3.03 5.41
C TRP A 27 -5.45 2.98 4.84
N PRO A 28 -4.39 3.10 5.66
CA PRO A 28 -3.03 3.02 5.14
C PRO A 28 -2.70 1.63 4.58
N SER A 29 -3.23 0.54 5.16
CA SER A 29 -3.03 -0.82 4.63
C SER A 29 -3.66 -0.99 3.25
N LEU A 30 -4.87 -0.45 3.04
CA LEU A 30 -5.55 -0.49 1.74
C LEU A 30 -4.83 0.35 0.69
N ALA A 31 -4.35 1.54 1.06
CA ALA A 31 -3.57 2.39 0.17
C ALA A 31 -2.29 1.69 -0.32
N ILE A 32 -1.54 1.09 0.60
CA ILE A 32 -0.32 0.33 0.27
C ILE A 32 -0.67 -0.87 -0.61
N SER A 33 -1.70 -1.64 -0.26
CA SER A 33 -2.12 -2.83 -1.02
C SER A 33 -2.54 -2.47 -2.44
N SER A 34 -3.34 -1.41 -2.61
CA SER A 34 -3.76 -0.92 -3.92
C SER A 34 -2.57 -0.46 -4.76
N LEU A 35 -1.60 0.25 -4.16
CA LEU A 35 -0.39 0.68 -4.85
C LEU A 35 0.43 -0.52 -5.31
N VAL A 36 0.65 -1.51 -4.44
CA VAL A 36 1.39 -2.73 -4.77
C VAL A 36 0.70 -3.47 -5.92
N ILE A 37 -0.61 -3.70 -5.84
CA ILE A 37 -1.36 -4.38 -6.91
C ILE A 37 -1.28 -3.59 -8.21
N GLY A 38 -1.51 -2.28 -8.18
CA GLY A 38 -1.45 -1.42 -9.36
C GLY A 38 -0.07 -1.44 -10.04
N LEU A 39 1.00 -1.38 -9.24
CA LEU A 39 2.37 -1.44 -9.76
C LEU A 39 2.72 -2.82 -10.32
N ASN A 40 2.26 -3.91 -9.68
CA ASN A 40 2.46 -5.27 -10.22
C ASN A 40 1.75 -5.43 -11.55
N LEU A 41 0.47 -5.07 -11.64
CA LEU A 41 -0.31 -5.14 -12.88
C LEU A 41 0.29 -4.25 -13.98
N PHE A 42 0.79 -3.06 -13.61
CA PHE A 42 1.47 -2.17 -14.53
C PHE A 42 2.77 -2.80 -15.08
N ALA A 43 3.60 -3.38 -14.21
CA ALA A 43 4.82 -4.07 -14.62
C ALA A 43 4.52 -5.29 -15.51
N ASP A 44 3.48 -6.06 -15.18
CA ASP A 44 3.02 -7.19 -15.98
C ASP A 44 2.53 -6.73 -17.36
N GLY A 45 1.77 -5.62 -17.43
CA GLY A 45 1.34 -5.03 -18.70
C GLY A 45 2.51 -4.55 -19.56
N LEU A 46 3.50 -3.88 -18.96
CA LEU A 46 4.72 -3.49 -19.67
C LEU A 46 5.52 -4.69 -20.17
N ARG A 47 5.57 -5.76 -19.38
CA ARG A 47 6.26 -7.01 -19.74
C ARG A 47 5.57 -7.69 -20.92
N GLU A 48 4.25 -7.79 -20.92
CA GLU A 48 3.45 -8.33 -22.01
C GLU A 48 3.71 -7.56 -23.32
N GLU A 49 3.62 -6.22 -23.28
CA GLU A 49 3.87 -5.38 -24.46
C GLU A 49 5.30 -5.55 -24.97
N THR A 50 6.30 -5.60 -24.08
CA THR A 50 7.70 -5.79 -24.49
C THR A 50 7.91 -7.14 -25.19
N MET A 51 7.30 -8.22 -24.68
CA MET A 51 7.38 -9.54 -25.32
C MET A 51 6.65 -9.61 -26.64
N ARG A 52 5.55 -8.86 -26.81
CA ARG A 52 4.76 -8.85 -28.04
C ARG A 52 5.53 -8.31 -29.26
N TYR A 53 6.55 -7.47 -29.03
CA TYR A 53 7.40 -6.92 -30.08
C TYR A 53 8.68 -7.74 -30.33
N GLN A 54 8.98 -8.75 -29.51
CA GLN A 54 10.08 -9.71 -29.73
C GLN A 54 9.58 -10.92 -30.52
#